data_AF-A0A225X3P1-F1
#
_entry.id   AF-A0A225X3P1-F1
#
_cell.length_a   1.000
_cell.length_b   1.000
_cell.length_c   1.000
_cell.angle_alpha   90.00
_cell.angle_beta   90.00
_cell.angle_gamma   90.00
#
_symmetry.space_group_name_H-M   'P 1'
#
loop_
_entity.id
_entity.type
_entity.pdbx_description
1 polymer ?
#
loop_
_entity_poly.entity_id
_entity_poly.type
_entity_poly.pdbx_seq_one_letter_code
_entity_poly.pdbx_strand_id
1 'polypeptide(L)'
;MSKVEVANGSAKKKAAPKSRKRKTSDVGAVSKAGSSPAKRLSIDAGTVANGSSEVHAQAALKPFVRGELVESIKHMLFGFGDENEPLDETAELMEDLVVEYIHAMTKKAMELATIKGKLDTECFIFLIRKDPERYDRIAELLRANDEFRAALNSGFDPSDEKMY
;
A
#
# COMPACT_ATOMS: atom_id res chain seq x y z
N MET A 1 17.09 -24.78 80.90
CA MET A 1 17.80 -26.01 80.52
C MET A 1 16.73 -27.00 80.05
N SER A 2 16.77 -27.34 78.77
CA SER A 2 15.56 -27.52 77.94
C SER A 2 15.08 -28.98 77.79
N LYS A 3 13.74 -29.08 77.72
CA LYS A 3 12.78 -30.16 77.35
C LYS A 3 13.29 -31.22 76.33
N VAL A 4 13.07 -32.54 76.47
CA VAL A 4 11.85 -33.40 76.59
C VAL A 4 11.24 -33.83 75.24
N GLU A 5 11.29 -35.16 74.97
CA GLU A 5 10.34 -36.10 74.30
C GLU A 5 9.80 -35.87 72.87
N VAL A 6 9.30 -36.85 72.06
CA VAL A 6 9.33 -38.33 71.89
C VAL A 6 8.45 -38.66 70.64
N ALA A 7 8.69 -39.82 69.99
CA ALA A 7 7.77 -40.63 69.15
C ALA A 7 7.20 -40.06 67.84
N ASN A 8 6.62 -40.81 66.89
CA ASN A 8 6.65 -42.19 66.37
C ASN A 8 5.68 -42.15 65.15
N GLY A 9 5.84 -43.05 64.18
CA GLY A 9 5.32 -42.90 62.81
C GLY A 9 3.83 -43.09 62.53
N SER A 10 3.46 -43.08 61.24
CA SER A 10 2.47 -43.99 60.63
C SER A 10 2.21 -43.65 59.15
N ALA A 11 2.16 -44.69 58.32
CA ALA A 11 1.75 -44.65 56.91
C ALA A 11 0.22 -44.75 56.78
N LYS A 12 -0.37 -44.12 55.75
CA LYS A 12 -1.72 -44.45 55.23
C LYS A 12 -1.87 -44.07 53.75
N LYS A 13 -2.25 -45.06 52.93
CA LYS A 13 -2.80 -44.93 51.56
C LYS A 13 -4.26 -44.45 51.61
N LYS A 14 -4.74 -43.69 50.61
CA LYS A 14 -6.04 -43.91 49.88
C LYS A 14 -6.38 -42.82 48.82
N ALA A 15 -6.55 -43.29 47.58
CA ALA A 15 -7.51 -43.01 46.48
C ALA A 15 -8.08 -41.59 46.11
N ALA A 16 -8.34 -41.44 44.80
CA ALA A 16 -8.67 -40.26 43.98
C ALA A 16 -10.10 -39.65 44.08
N PRO A 17 -10.36 -38.50 43.39
CA PRO A 17 -11.23 -38.55 42.19
C PRO A 17 -10.80 -37.70 40.96
N LYS A 18 -11.34 -38.08 39.78
CA LYS A 18 -11.30 -37.45 38.42
C LYS A 18 -11.95 -36.04 38.43
N SER A 19 -11.86 -35.10 37.47
CA SER A 19 -11.56 -35.06 36.01
C SER A 19 -11.58 -33.59 35.52
N ARG A 20 -10.71 -33.19 34.58
CA ARG A 20 -11.13 -32.37 33.41
C ARG A 20 -10.07 -32.41 32.29
N LYS A 21 -10.37 -33.20 31.25
CA LYS A 21 -9.66 -33.20 29.95
C LYS A 21 -10.00 -31.89 29.23
N ARG A 22 -9.00 -31.09 28.85
CA ARG A 22 -9.13 -30.20 27.69
C ARG A 22 -8.49 -30.90 26.50
N LYS A 23 -9.33 -31.15 25.50
CA LYS A 23 -9.07 -31.80 24.23
C LYS A 23 -8.66 -30.70 23.25
N THR A 24 -7.39 -30.67 22.85
CA THR A 24 -6.99 -29.99 21.61
C THR A 24 -6.80 -31.10 20.58
N SER A 25 -7.79 -31.26 19.72
CA SER A 25 -7.67 -32.13 18.56
C SER A 25 -6.93 -31.38 17.46
N ASP A 26 -5.75 -31.91 17.17
CA ASP A 26 -5.06 -31.93 15.90
C ASP A 26 -6.01 -32.10 14.71
N VAL A 27 -5.84 -31.25 13.67
CA VAL A 27 -5.93 -31.61 12.24
C VAL A 27 -5.12 -30.58 11.45
N GLY A 28 -4.07 -31.05 10.78
CA GLY A 28 -3.90 -30.80 9.34
C GLY A 28 -3.04 -29.61 8.92
N ALA A 29 -1.78 -29.94 8.61
CA ALA A 29 -0.94 -29.17 7.71
C ALA A 29 -1.60 -28.94 6.35
N VAL A 30 -1.67 -27.69 5.89
CA VAL A 30 -1.59 -27.33 4.46
C VAL A 30 -0.83 -26.02 4.33
N SER A 31 0.32 -26.11 3.69
CA SER A 31 1.12 -25.00 3.18
C SER A 31 0.29 -24.15 2.23
N LYS A 32 0.13 -22.86 2.53
CA LYS A 32 -0.28 -21.87 1.53
C LYS A 32 0.71 -20.73 1.55
N ALA A 33 1.66 -20.82 0.62
CA ALA A 33 2.52 -19.72 0.23
C ALA A 33 1.65 -18.49 -0.03
N GLY A 34 1.99 -17.37 0.62
CA GLY A 34 1.45 -16.08 0.25
C GLY A 34 1.88 -15.77 -1.18
N SER A 35 0.95 -15.82 -2.12
CA SER A 35 1.16 -15.27 -3.45
C SER A 35 0.91 -13.77 -3.38
N SER A 36 1.94 -13.00 -3.03
CA SER A 36 2.03 -11.63 -3.54
C SER A 36 2.09 -11.73 -5.07
N PRO A 37 1.23 -11.07 -5.85
CA PRO A 37 1.40 -11.02 -7.29
C PRO A 37 2.38 -9.88 -7.60
N ALA A 38 3.61 -9.98 -7.08
CA ALA A 38 4.73 -9.27 -7.67
C ALA A 38 5.09 -10.03 -8.95
N LYS A 39 4.28 -9.85 -10.01
CA LYS A 39 4.64 -10.26 -11.36
C LYS A 39 5.87 -9.44 -11.75
N ARG A 40 7.06 -10.04 -11.55
CA ARG A 40 8.31 -9.59 -12.15
C ARG A 40 8.10 -9.64 -13.66
N LEU A 41 8.02 -8.47 -14.30
CA LEU A 41 8.11 -8.35 -15.74
C LEU A 41 9.53 -8.77 -16.13
N SER A 42 9.65 -9.95 -16.72
CA SER A 42 10.83 -10.35 -17.48
C SER A 42 10.89 -9.48 -18.73
N ILE A 43 11.75 -8.46 -18.70
CA ILE A 43 12.08 -7.67 -19.87
C ILE A 43 13.31 -8.30 -20.51
N ASP A 44 13.07 -8.93 -21.66
CA ASP A 44 14.06 -9.51 -22.54
C ASP A 44 15.06 -8.43 -23.00
N ALA A 45 16.34 -8.71 -22.83
CA ALA A 45 17.43 -7.86 -23.25
C ALA A 45 17.66 -8.07 -24.75
N GLY A 46 17.12 -7.17 -25.57
CA GLY A 46 17.25 -7.25 -27.02
C GLY A 46 17.20 -5.90 -27.74
N THR A 47 18.39 -5.44 -28.13
CA THR A 47 18.67 -4.58 -29.30
C THR A 47 18.43 -3.07 -29.19
N VAL A 48 19.53 -2.36 -28.95
CA VAL A 48 19.75 -0.96 -29.28
C VAL A 48 19.74 -0.74 -30.80
N ALA A 49 18.78 0.03 -31.32
CA ALA A 49 18.88 0.69 -32.62
C ALA A 49 18.12 2.03 -32.59
N ASN A 50 18.87 3.07 -32.91
CA ASN A 50 18.50 4.48 -32.98
C ASN A 50 17.43 4.75 -34.06
N GLY A 51 16.42 5.56 -33.76
CA GLY A 51 15.41 5.94 -34.75
C GLY A 51 14.18 6.64 -34.14
N SER A 52 14.20 7.97 -34.16
CA SER A 52 13.06 8.84 -33.89
C SER A 52 11.88 8.55 -34.84
N SER A 53 10.79 8.03 -34.30
CA SER A 53 9.45 8.03 -34.91
C SER A 53 8.44 7.86 -33.78
N GLU A 54 7.63 8.89 -33.54
CA GLU A 54 6.53 8.84 -32.59
C GLU A 54 5.50 7.81 -33.05
N VAL A 55 5.59 6.61 -32.48
CA VAL A 55 4.54 5.61 -32.60
C VAL A 55 3.53 5.92 -31.51
N HIS A 56 2.48 6.68 -31.86
CA HIS A 56 1.27 6.77 -31.05
C HIS A 56 0.64 5.37 -31.01
N ALA A 57 1.14 4.52 -30.11
CA ALA A 57 0.44 3.33 -29.69
C ALA A 57 -0.80 3.82 -28.95
N GLN A 58 -1.94 3.84 -29.64
CA GLN A 58 -3.25 3.96 -29.00
C GLN A 58 -3.48 2.65 -28.21
N ALA A 59 -2.81 2.53 -27.07
CA ALA A 59 -3.18 1.55 -26.07
C ALA A 59 -4.61 1.90 -25.67
N ALA A 60 -5.58 1.07 -26.05
CA ALA A 60 -6.96 1.22 -25.64
C ALA A 60 -6.98 1.21 -24.11
N LEU A 61 -7.09 2.39 -23.50
CA LEU A 61 -7.16 2.53 -22.06
C LEU A 61 -8.44 1.82 -21.61
N LYS A 62 -8.31 0.90 -20.64
CA LYS A 62 -9.46 0.26 -20.02
C LYS A 62 -10.39 1.37 -19.52
N PRO A 63 -11.69 1.34 -19.86
CA PRO A 63 -12.61 2.33 -19.32
C PRO A 63 -12.63 2.23 -17.80
N PHE A 64 -12.65 3.38 -17.14
CA PHE A 64 -12.79 3.45 -15.70
C PHE A 64 -14.09 2.77 -15.25
N VAL A 65 -13.99 1.87 -14.27
CA VAL A 65 -15.16 1.17 -13.72
C VAL A 65 -15.43 1.73 -12.32
N ARG A 66 -16.67 2.18 -12.08
CA ARG A 66 -17.11 2.61 -10.75
C ARG A 66 -16.87 1.49 -9.72
N GLY A 67 -16.39 1.85 -8.55
CA GLY A 67 -16.02 0.92 -7.48
C GLY A 67 -14.52 0.62 -7.42
N GLU A 68 -13.74 0.95 -8.45
CA GLU A 68 -12.31 0.64 -8.48
C GLU A 68 -11.50 1.46 -7.46
N LEU A 69 -11.95 2.66 -7.07
CA LEU A 69 -11.24 3.48 -6.07
C LEU A 69 -11.74 3.28 -4.64
N VAL A 70 -12.91 2.67 -4.41
CA VAL A 70 -13.59 2.63 -3.10
C VAL A 70 -12.65 2.19 -1.98
N GLU A 71 -11.90 1.10 -2.19
CA GLU A 71 -10.99 0.58 -1.16
C GLU A 71 -9.85 1.55 -0.84
N SER A 72 -9.25 2.15 -1.87
CA SER A 72 -8.19 3.15 -1.68
C SER A 72 -8.71 4.43 -1.03
N ILE A 73 -9.96 4.82 -1.34
CA ILE A 73 -10.63 5.97 -0.75
C ILE A 73 -10.88 5.74 0.74
N LYS A 74 -11.32 4.55 1.16
CA LYS A 74 -11.49 4.24 2.59
C LYS A 74 -10.19 4.43 3.38
N HIS A 75 -9.07 3.95 2.85
CA HIS A 75 -7.75 4.15 3.46
C HIS A 75 -7.36 5.63 3.52
N MET A 76 -7.68 6.40 2.47
CA MET A 76 -7.44 7.85 2.48
C MET A 76 -8.33 8.56 3.50
N LEU A 77 -9.62 8.24 3.58
CA LEU A 77 -10.56 8.81 4.55
C LEU A 77 -10.04 8.62 5.98
N PHE A 78 -9.62 7.40 6.33
CA PHE A 78 -8.97 7.13 7.61
C PHE A 78 -7.71 7.98 7.81
N GLY A 79 -6.86 8.10 6.79
CA GLY A 79 -5.68 8.96 6.81
C GLY A 79 -5.98 10.46 6.99
N PHE A 80 -7.19 10.91 6.64
CA PHE A 80 -7.68 12.26 6.89
C PHE A 80 -8.41 12.42 8.24
N GLY A 81 -8.48 11.35 9.05
CA GLY A 81 -9.05 11.38 10.39
C GLY A 81 -10.50 10.90 10.49
N ASP A 82 -11.01 10.23 9.44
CA ASP A 82 -12.30 9.54 9.49
C ASP A 82 -12.22 8.22 10.30
N GLU A 83 -13.33 7.51 10.38
CA GLU A 83 -13.45 6.21 11.05
C GLU A 83 -12.54 5.14 10.41
N ASN A 84 -12.12 4.14 11.21
CA ASN A 84 -11.30 3.02 10.71
C ASN A 84 -11.98 2.24 9.57
N GLU A 85 -13.31 2.18 9.59
CA GLU A 85 -14.14 1.51 8.59
C GLU A 85 -15.28 2.45 8.17
N PRO A 86 -15.01 3.40 7.25
CA PRO A 86 -16.02 4.31 6.75
C PRO A 86 -17.14 3.54 6.03
N LEU A 87 -18.36 4.08 6.08
CA LEU A 87 -19.52 3.52 5.39
C LEU A 87 -19.25 3.40 3.88
N ASP A 88 -19.69 2.29 3.28
CA ASP A 88 -19.56 2.04 1.84
C ASP A 88 -20.18 3.17 1.01
N GLU A 89 -21.37 3.64 1.42
CA GLU A 89 -22.08 4.74 0.78
C GLU A 89 -21.26 6.05 0.77
N THR A 90 -20.52 6.32 1.85
CA THR A 90 -19.63 7.50 1.93
C THR A 90 -18.45 7.36 0.98
N ALA A 91 -17.84 6.16 0.92
CA ALA A 91 -16.72 5.91 0.03
C ALA A 91 -17.12 5.94 -1.45
N GLU A 92 -18.29 5.40 -1.80
CA GLU A 92 -18.87 5.47 -3.15
C GLU A 92 -19.20 6.91 -3.56
N LEU A 93 -19.79 7.70 -2.66
CA LEU A 93 -20.04 9.12 -2.93
C LEU A 93 -18.72 9.88 -3.12
N MET A 94 -17.72 9.60 -2.29
CA MET A 94 -16.41 10.23 -2.40
C MET A 94 -15.72 9.86 -3.71
N GLU A 95 -15.88 8.63 -4.20
CA GLU A 95 -15.40 8.21 -5.52
C GLU A 95 -16.01 9.08 -6.62
N ASP A 96 -17.33 9.28 -6.60
CA ASP A 96 -18.02 10.11 -7.58
C ASP A 96 -17.51 11.56 -7.59
N LEU A 97 -17.32 12.15 -6.40
CA LEU A 97 -16.79 13.51 -6.25
C LEU A 97 -15.35 13.62 -6.78
N VAL A 98 -14.51 12.61 -6.49
CA VAL A 98 -13.11 12.58 -6.95
C VAL A 98 -13.04 12.45 -8.47
N VAL A 99 -13.85 11.57 -9.07
CA VAL A 99 -13.90 11.38 -10.53
C VAL A 99 -14.36 12.66 -11.22
N GLU A 100 -15.41 13.31 -10.70
CA GLU A 100 -15.88 14.60 -11.22
C GLU A 100 -14.80 15.68 -11.12
N TYR A 101 -14.12 15.76 -9.99
CA TYR A 101 -13.02 16.71 -9.78
C TYR A 101 -11.88 16.49 -10.77
N ILE A 102 -11.43 15.24 -10.96
CA ILE A 102 -10.37 14.89 -11.92
C ILE A 102 -10.79 15.28 -13.33
N HIS A 103 -12.02 14.99 -13.73
CA HIS A 103 -12.54 15.40 -15.04
C HIS A 103 -12.54 16.93 -15.20
N ALA A 104 -13.04 17.67 -14.21
CA ALA A 104 -13.09 19.13 -14.27
C ALA A 104 -11.70 19.77 -14.29
N MET A 105 -10.77 19.24 -13.51
CA MET A 105 -9.38 19.70 -13.47
C MET A 105 -8.66 19.40 -14.78
N THR A 106 -8.82 18.19 -15.32
CA THR A 106 -8.18 17.77 -16.56
C THR A 106 -8.66 18.58 -17.75
N LYS A 107 -9.97 18.89 -17.84
CA LYS A 107 -10.51 19.78 -18.89
C LYS A 107 -9.82 21.15 -18.89
N LYS A 108 -9.69 21.78 -17.71
CA LYS A 108 -8.99 23.06 -17.56
C LYS A 108 -7.50 22.95 -17.91
N ALA A 109 -6.86 21.83 -17.55
CA ALA A 109 -5.46 21.60 -17.87
C ALA A 109 -5.26 21.40 -19.39
N MET A 110 -6.20 20.74 -20.06
CA MET A 110 -6.21 20.58 -21.52
C MET A 110 -6.38 21.93 -22.24
N GLU A 111 -7.24 22.81 -21.74
CA GLU A 111 -7.37 24.18 -22.29
C GLU A 111 -6.03 24.93 -22.23
N LEU A 112 -5.32 24.86 -21.09
CA LEU A 112 -3.97 25.44 -20.98
C LEU A 112 -2.96 24.76 -21.91
N ALA A 113 -3.06 23.44 -22.06
CA ALA A 113 -2.20 22.66 -22.95
C ALA A 113 -2.39 23.06 -24.42
N THR A 114 -3.58 23.50 -24.85
CA THR A 114 -3.79 24.00 -26.22
C THR A 114 -2.96 25.25 -26.52
N ILE A 115 -2.78 26.12 -25.53
CA ILE A 115 -1.97 27.35 -25.66
C ILE A 115 -0.48 27.00 -25.56
N LYS A 116 -0.11 26.11 -24.64
CA LYS A 116 1.28 25.70 -24.40
C LYS A 116 1.82 24.76 -25.49
N GLY A 117 0.94 24.07 -26.21
CA GLY A 117 1.27 23.08 -27.24
C GLY A 117 1.50 21.66 -26.72
N LYS A 118 1.53 21.44 -25.40
CA LYS A 118 1.62 20.11 -24.77
C LYS A 118 0.91 20.06 -23.42
N LEU A 119 0.34 18.90 -23.09
CA LEU A 119 -0.18 18.61 -21.75
C LEU A 119 0.98 18.09 -20.90
N ASP A 120 1.34 18.86 -19.87
CA ASP A 120 2.47 18.56 -18.99
C ASP A 120 2.10 18.88 -17.53
N THR A 121 2.92 18.45 -16.59
CA THR A 121 2.76 18.69 -15.14
C THR A 121 2.56 20.17 -14.81
N GLU A 122 3.28 21.06 -15.49
CA GLU A 122 3.15 22.52 -15.31
C GLU A 122 1.73 23.04 -15.57
N CYS A 123 0.95 22.40 -16.46
CA CYS A 123 -0.44 22.79 -16.72
C CYS A 123 -1.30 22.61 -15.46
N PHE A 124 -1.07 21.53 -14.71
CA PHE A 124 -1.76 21.27 -13.44
C PHE A 124 -1.25 22.17 -12.32
N ILE A 125 0.07 22.38 -12.23
CA ILE A 125 0.68 23.28 -11.24
C ILE A 125 0.13 24.71 -11.40
N PHE A 126 -0.03 25.17 -12.64
CA PHE A 126 -0.60 26.49 -12.92
C PHE A 126 -2.06 26.62 -12.44
N LEU A 127 -2.86 25.55 -12.47
CA LEU A 127 -4.23 25.60 -11.93
C LEU A 127 -4.23 25.69 -10.39
N ILE A 128 -3.28 25.04 -9.73
CA ILE A 128 -3.21 24.91 -8.27
C ILE A 128 -2.49 26.10 -7.61
N ARG A 129 -1.73 26.90 -8.36
CA ARG A 129 -0.88 28.03 -7.89
C ARG A 129 -1.52 29.05 -6.92
N LYS A 130 -2.84 29.06 -6.79
CA LYS A 130 -3.55 29.95 -5.86
C LYS A 130 -3.57 29.41 -4.43
N ASP A 131 -3.34 28.13 -4.26
CA ASP A 131 -3.27 27.45 -2.97
C ASP A 131 -1.78 27.22 -2.62
N PRO A 132 -1.20 28.04 -1.72
CA PRO A 132 0.22 27.97 -1.42
C PRO A 132 0.61 26.65 -0.75
N GLU A 133 -0.23 26.13 0.15
CA GLU A 133 0.05 24.88 0.86
C GLU A 133 0.11 23.68 -0.08
N ARG A 134 -0.84 23.61 -1.03
CA ARG A 134 -0.82 22.56 -2.06
C ARG A 134 0.33 22.75 -3.04
N TYR A 135 0.64 24.00 -3.41
CA TYR A 135 1.72 24.30 -4.34
C TYR A 135 3.08 23.84 -3.80
N ASP A 136 3.39 24.19 -2.56
CA ASP A 136 4.65 23.81 -1.92
C ASP A 136 4.76 22.29 -1.75
N ARG A 137 3.66 21.64 -1.33
CA ARG A 137 3.61 20.19 -1.19
C ARG A 137 3.86 19.46 -2.52
N ILE A 138 3.33 19.98 -3.64
CA ILE A 138 3.58 19.40 -4.97
C ILE A 138 5.06 19.51 -5.33
N ALA A 139 5.70 20.65 -5.06
CA ALA A 139 7.12 20.84 -5.32
C ALA A 139 7.99 19.85 -4.53
N GLU A 140 7.67 19.62 -3.26
CA GLU A 140 8.35 18.62 -2.42
C GLU A 140 8.17 17.18 -2.96
N LEU A 141 6.95 16.80 -3.32
CA LEU A 141 6.65 15.47 -3.83
C LEU A 141 7.34 15.17 -5.16
N LEU A 142 7.41 16.14 -6.07
CA LEU A 142 8.14 16.00 -7.34
C LEU A 142 9.63 15.84 -7.09
N ARG A 143 10.21 16.65 -6.20
CA ARG A 143 11.62 16.54 -5.83
C ARG A 143 11.96 15.17 -5.24
N ALA A 144 11.13 14.68 -4.32
CA ALA A 144 11.31 13.35 -3.74
C ALA A 144 11.17 12.25 -4.81
N ASN A 145 10.22 12.38 -5.73
CA ASN A 145 10.06 11.42 -6.83
C ASN A 145 11.30 11.36 -7.72
N ASP A 146 11.89 12.50 -8.06
CA ASP A 146 13.12 12.56 -8.86
C ASP A 146 14.30 11.89 -8.14
N GLU A 147 14.42 12.10 -6.82
CA GLU A 147 15.43 11.43 -5.99
C GLU A 147 15.22 9.91 -5.96
N PHE A 148 13.98 9.44 -5.76
CA PHE A 148 13.65 8.02 -5.81
C PHE A 148 13.98 7.40 -7.17
N ARG A 149 13.67 8.09 -8.27
CA ARG A 149 14.00 7.62 -9.62
C ARG A 149 15.51 7.60 -9.87
N ALA A 150 16.24 8.59 -9.37
CA ALA A 150 17.70 8.61 -9.45
C ALA A 150 18.32 7.45 -8.67
N ALA A 151 17.81 7.14 -7.46
CA ALA A 151 18.28 6.01 -6.65
C ALA A 151 17.99 4.65 -7.31
N LEU A 152 16.82 4.48 -7.93
CA LEU A 152 16.50 3.27 -8.70
C LEU A 152 17.39 3.11 -9.94
N ASN A 153 17.77 4.22 -10.56
CA ASN A 153 18.60 4.23 -11.77
C ASN A 153 20.11 4.21 -11.48
N SER A 154 20.54 4.44 -10.23
CA SER A 154 21.96 4.45 -9.85
C SER A 154 22.55 3.04 -9.71
N GLY A 155 21.73 1.99 -9.86
CA GLY A 155 22.17 0.60 -9.71
C GLY A 155 22.39 0.18 -8.26
N PHE A 156 21.87 0.93 -7.30
CA PHE A 156 21.90 0.56 -5.89
C PHE A 156 20.99 -0.64 -5.62
N ASP A 157 21.58 -1.83 -5.47
CA ASP A 157 20.89 -3.01 -4.94
C ASP A 157 21.12 -3.07 -3.42
N PRO A 158 20.10 -2.84 -2.57
CA PRO A 158 20.23 -2.98 -1.12
C PRO A 158 20.54 -4.43 -0.68
N SER A 159 20.53 -5.40 -1.59
CA SER A 159 20.97 -6.78 -1.37
C SER A 159 22.50 -6.96 -1.43
N ASP A 160 23.24 -6.02 -2.03
CA ASP A 160 24.69 -6.11 -2.25
C ASP A 160 25.53 -5.81 -0.98
N GLU A 161 24.88 -5.53 0.15
CA GLU A 161 25.53 -5.39 1.46
C GLU A 161 26.07 -6.71 2.05
N LYS A 162 26.06 -7.83 1.29
CA LYS A 162 26.83 -9.05 1.61
C LYS A 162 28.25 -8.99 1.05
N MET A 163 28.98 -7.95 1.38
CA MET A 163 30.42 -7.89 1.19
C MET A 163 31.01 -7.15 2.38
N TYR A 164 31.04 -7.80 3.56
CA TYR A 164 32.12 -7.80 4.55
C TYR A 164 31.81 -8.84 5.63
#